data_AF-Q95P98-F1
#
_entry.id   AF-Q95P98-F1
#
_cell.length_a   1.000
_cell.length_b   1.000
_cell.length_c   1.000
_cell.angle_alpha   90.00
_cell.angle_beta   90.00
_cell.angle_gamma   90.00
#
_symmetry.space_group_name_H-M   'P 1'
#
loop_
_entity.id
_entity.type
_entity.pdbx_description
1 polymer ?
#
loop_
_entity_poly.entity_id
_entity_poly.type
_entity_poly.pdbx_seq_one_letter_code
_entity_poly.pdbx_strand_id
1 'polypeptide(L)'
;MNPSVTIAIFCFVAFLQHTTAHKQDFCIVMQKVMCQYCSAEGVTGNGSQNNEVPDGCRGIAGPQGPPGEVNYTLVEEKMKKINRAFEQRLEMEIEKKFKIFSIKSERQIEMHSTEIKLLENKITELESRWHKRINSTGCEKVSKYGAISWKGTGGIFNIYPDNPQESIEVYCDLTSDGGGWTVFQRRMDGSVDFYRGWNEYVNGFGEKDKEFWLGLETIHQLTKNGSYELRVDIGDWEGERRYAQYGSFSIAGSNDNYRLTVGEYSGTAGDSMTPRSNGQQFSTKDRDNDGWAAGHCAIDWSGAWWYGICHYSNLNGIYLVGGTGATPKNVAWYHWGNNHVYSFKFTEIKFRKKQK
;
A
#
# COMPACT_ATOMS: atom_id res chain seq x y z
N MET A 1 -31.18 16.70 -10.82
CA MET A 1 -32.64 16.96 -10.73
C MET A 1 -32.82 18.46 -10.54
N ASN A 2 -33.69 19.09 -11.32
CA ASN A 2 -33.87 20.54 -11.32
C ASN A 2 -34.71 20.95 -10.08
N PRO A 3 -34.19 21.79 -9.16
CA PRO A 3 -34.86 22.13 -7.89
C PRO A 3 -36.27 22.72 -8.06
N SER A 4 -36.56 23.27 -9.24
CA SER A 4 -37.82 23.93 -9.58
C SER A 4 -39.03 22.99 -9.65
N VAL A 5 -38.82 21.68 -9.91
CA VAL A 5 -39.93 20.71 -10.02
C VAL A 5 -40.42 20.25 -8.64
N THR A 6 -39.50 20.10 -7.68
CA THR A 6 -39.83 19.72 -6.31
C THR A 6 -40.60 20.83 -5.59
N ILE A 7 -40.24 22.10 -5.85
CA ILE A 7 -40.95 23.27 -5.30
C ILE A 7 -42.37 23.39 -5.89
N ALA A 8 -42.55 23.10 -7.18
CA ALA A 8 -43.87 23.14 -7.81
C ALA A 8 -44.83 22.07 -7.24
N ILE A 9 -44.32 20.88 -6.93
CA ILE A 9 -45.12 19.80 -6.32
C ILE A 9 -45.47 20.13 -4.86
N PHE A 10 -44.53 20.68 -4.08
CA PHE A 10 -44.82 21.14 -2.72
C PHE A 10 -45.84 22.28 -2.69
N CYS A 11 -45.77 23.22 -3.62
CA CYS A 11 -46.77 24.28 -3.75
C CYS A 11 -48.15 23.75 -4.16
N PHE A 12 -48.23 22.72 -5.00
CA PHE A 12 -49.50 22.14 -5.45
C PHE A 12 -50.16 21.25 -4.37
N VAL A 13 -49.36 20.52 -3.59
CA VAL A 13 -49.86 19.74 -2.44
C VAL A 13 -50.30 20.66 -1.30
N ALA A 14 -49.57 21.76 -1.05
CA ALA A 14 -50.00 22.81 -0.11
C ALA A 14 -51.30 23.53 -0.57
N PHE A 15 -51.49 23.66 -1.89
CA PHE A 15 -52.70 24.24 -2.50
C PHE A 15 -53.94 23.32 -2.35
N LEU A 16 -53.77 22.00 -2.36
CA LEU A 16 -54.86 21.05 -2.14
C LEU A 16 -55.28 20.94 -0.66
N GLN A 17 -54.36 21.15 0.27
CA GLN A 17 -54.62 21.05 1.72
C GLN A 17 -55.30 22.30 2.31
N HIS A 18 -55.33 23.43 1.61
CA HIS A 18 -55.86 24.70 2.12
C HIS A 18 -57.20 25.14 1.49
N THR A 19 -58.05 24.19 1.12
CA THR A 19 -59.38 24.46 0.55
C THR A 19 -60.45 24.75 1.61
N THR A 20 -60.36 25.89 2.30
CA THR A 20 -61.55 26.54 2.89
C THR A 20 -61.49 28.08 2.93
N ALA A 21 -60.42 28.74 2.48
CA ALA A 21 -60.34 30.20 2.51
C ALA A 21 -60.01 30.76 1.12
N HIS A 22 -60.88 31.65 0.64
CA HIS A 22 -60.76 32.49 -0.55
C HIS A 22 -60.97 31.87 -1.95
N LYS A 23 -62.25 31.79 -2.33
CA LYS A 23 -62.70 31.65 -3.74
C LYS A 23 -62.22 32.80 -4.66
N GLN A 24 -61.90 33.98 -4.12
CA GLN A 24 -61.39 35.12 -4.90
C GLN A 24 -59.93 34.96 -5.36
N ASP A 25 -59.08 34.35 -4.53
CA ASP A 25 -57.67 34.13 -4.87
C ASP A 25 -57.51 33.04 -5.93
N PHE A 26 -58.41 32.05 -5.93
CA PHE A 26 -58.47 31.00 -6.95
C PHE A 26 -58.74 31.55 -8.36
N CYS A 27 -59.65 32.52 -8.50
CA CYS A 27 -59.92 33.19 -9.76
C CYS A 27 -58.70 34.00 -10.26
N ILE A 28 -58.00 34.71 -9.37
CA ILE A 28 -56.82 35.52 -9.73
C ILE A 28 -55.65 34.62 -10.16
N VAL A 29 -55.43 33.50 -9.48
CA VAL A 29 -54.37 32.54 -9.81
C VAL A 29 -54.69 31.84 -11.14
N MET A 30 -55.92 31.39 -11.35
CA MET A 30 -56.34 30.79 -12.62
C MET A 30 -56.29 31.79 -13.78
N GLN A 31 -56.61 33.07 -13.54
CA GLN A 31 -56.52 34.13 -14.54
C GLN A 31 -55.06 34.44 -14.91
N LYS A 32 -54.12 34.43 -13.94
CA LYS A 32 -52.68 34.56 -14.21
C LYS A 32 -52.11 33.36 -14.97
N VAL A 33 -52.50 32.14 -14.61
CA VAL A 33 -52.06 30.90 -15.28
C VAL A 33 -52.62 30.81 -16.71
N MET A 34 -53.89 31.18 -16.90
CA MET A 34 -54.52 31.22 -18.24
C MET A 34 -53.94 32.36 -19.11
N CYS A 35 -53.64 33.53 -18.53
CA CYS A 35 -52.95 34.60 -19.26
C CYS A 35 -51.54 34.19 -19.69
N GLN A 36 -50.76 33.51 -18.83
CA GLN A 36 -49.45 32.97 -19.23
C GLN A 36 -49.55 31.91 -20.33
N TYR A 37 -50.63 31.12 -20.35
CA TYR A 37 -50.88 30.14 -21.41
C TYR A 37 -51.30 30.80 -22.74
N CYS A 38 -52.13 31.85 -22.70
CA CYS A 38 -52.53 32.62 -23.88
C CYS A 38 -51.41 33.50 -24.45
N SER A 39 -50.44 33.94 -23.64
CA SER A 39 -49.26 34.68 -24.12
C SER A 39 -48.17 33.80 -24.73
N ALA A 40 -48.31 32.47 -24.66
CA ALA A 40 -47.34 31.53 -25.24
C ALA A 40 -47.57 31.26 -26.74
N GLU A 41 -48.69 31.70 -27.32
CA GLU A 41 -48.97 31.62 -28.75
C GLU A 41 -49.08 33.02 -29.38
N GLY A 42 -47.91 33.64 -29.61
CA GLY A 42 -47.72 34.58 -30.72
C GLY A 42 -47.78 36.08 -30.42
N VAL A 43 -46.65 36.72 -30.75
CA VAL A 43 -46.44 38.10 -31.26
C VAL A 43 -45.47 38.94 -30.40
N THR A 44 -44.34 39.20 -31.06
CA THR A 44 -43.20 40.08 -30.75
C THR A 44 -43.59 41.56 -30.63
N GLY A 45 -42.98 42.31 -29.70
CA GLY A 45 -42.98 43.77 -29.76
C GLY A 45 -42.52 44.48 -28.48
N ASN A 46 -41.45 45.28 -28.61
CA ASN A 46 -40.89 46.20 -27.61
C ASN A 46 -41.91 47.18 -27.01
N GLY A 47 -41.75 47.56 -25.75
CA GLY A 47 -42.41 48.75 -25.19
C GLY A 47 -42.28 48.89 -23.68
N SER A 48 -41.96 50.10 -23.23
CA SER A 48 -41.61 50.52 -21.87
C SER A 48 -42.75 50.57 -20.86
N GLN A 49 -42.36 50.60 -19.57
CA GLN A 49 -42.89 51.41 -18.46
C GLN A 49 -44.42 51.53 -18.30
N ASN A 50 -44.97 50.93 -17.24
CA ASN A 50 -45.56 51.62 -16.07
C ASN A 50 -46.53 50.70 -15.31
N ASN A 51 -46.35 50.67 -13.99
CA ASN A 51 -47.30 50.10 -13.04
C ASN A 51 -48.48 51.07 -12.89
N GLU A 52 -49.53 50.90 -13.67
CA GLU A 52 -50.86 51.39 -13.32
C GLU A 52 -51.89 50.28 -13.55
N VAL A 53 -52.65 49.98 -12.50
CA VAL A 53 -53.80 49.07 -12.55
C VAL A 53 -54.93 49.81 -13.26
N PRO A 54 -55.41 49.38 -14.43
CA PRO A 54 -56.52 50.03 -15.08
C PRO A 54 -57.83 49.66 -14.37
N ASP A 55 -58.58 50.69 -13.96
CA ASP A 55 -59.99 50.56 -13.60
C ASP A 55 -60.77 49.98 -14.79
N GLY A 56 -61.44 48.86 -14.56
CA GLY A 56 -62.41 48.30 -15.50
C GLY A 56 -62.02 46.95 -16.13
N CYS A 57 -62.13 45.87 -15.36
CA CYS A 57 -62.44 44.56 -15.95
C CYS A 57 -63.96 44.36 -15.98
N ARG A 58 -64.68 45.14 -16.81
CA ARG A 58 -65.94 44.65 -17.38
C ARG A 58 -65.54 43.60 -18.40
N GLY A 59 -65.89 42.34 -18.14
CA GLY A 59 -65.73 41.27 -19.13
C GLY A 59 -66.42 41.67 -20.42
N ILE A 60 -65.69 41.64 -21.53
CA ILE A 60 -66.26 41.81 -22.86
C ILE A 60 -67.02 40.52 -23.15
N ALA A 61 -68.35 40.60 -23.17
CA ALA A 61 -69.20 39.52 -23.64
C ALA A 61 -68.83 39.20 -25.10
N GLY A 62 -68.60 37.92 -25.40
CA GLY A 62 -68.44 37.45 -26.77
C GLY A 62 -69.68 37.77 -27.61
N PRO A 63 -69.54 37.88 -28.95
CA PRO A 63 -70.63 38.28 -29.82
C PRO A 63 -71.69 37.17 -29.85
N GLN A 64 -72.95 37.57 -29.66
CA GLN A 64 -74.21 36.78 -29.75
C GLN A 64 -74.75 36.22 -28.42
N GLY A 65 -75.70 36.94 -27.80
CA GLY A 65 -76.71 36.38 -26.87
C GLY A 65 -76.99 37.24 -25.61
N PRO A 66 -78.26 37.37 -25.15
CA PRO A 66 -78.61 38.10 -23.92
C PRO A 66 -77.99 37.43 -22.68
N PRO A 67 -77.78 38.14 -21.56
CA PRO A 67 -77.13 37.59 -20.37
C PRO A 67 -77.97 36.46 -19.77
N GLY A 68 -77.55 35.22 -20.03
CA GLY A 68 -78.11 34.03 -19.38
C GLY A 68 -77.47 33.80 -18.01
N GLU A 69 -78.26 33.32 -17.05
CA GLU A 69 -77.75 32.85 -15.75
C GLU A 69 -76.64 31.81 -15.97
N VAL A 70 -75.45 32.08 -15.42
CA VAL A 70 -74.32 31.15 -15.47
C VAL A 70 -74.69 29.92 -14.65
N ASN A 71 -74.81 28.75 -15.30
CA ASN A 71 -75.02 27.48 -14.62
C ASN A 71 -73.70 27.00 -14.00
N TYR A 72 -73.43 27.46 -12.77
CA TYR A 72 -72.21 27.16 -12.03
C TYR A 72 -71.99 25.65 -11.83
N THR A 73 -73.04 24.86 -11.72
CA THR A 73 -72.98 23.39 -11.59
C THR A 73 -72.36 22.75 -12.84
N LEU A 74 -72.75 23.21 -14.03
CA LEU A 74 -72.17 22.74 -15.30
C LEU A 74 -70.70 23.15 -15.46
N VAL A 75 -70.32 24.32 -14.94
CA VAL A 75 -68.93 24.80 -14.94
C VAL A 75 -68.06 23.94 -14.02
N GLU A 76 -68.54 23.61 -12.82
CA GLU A 76 -67.84 22.72 -11.89
C GLU A 76 -67.67 21.31 -12.46
N GLU A 77 -68.69 20.75 -13.12
CA GLU A 77 -68.59 19.44 -13.76
C GLU A 77 -67.55 19.42 -14.89
N LYS A 78 -67.53 20.47 -15.73
CA LYS A 78 -66.52 20.61 -16.79
C LYS A 78 -65.11 20.78 -16.21
N MET A 79 -64.93 21.59 -15.17
CA MET A 79 -63.63 21.74 -14.48
C MET A 79 -63.16 20.41 -13.87
N LYS A 80 -64.05 19.66 -13.19
CA LYS A 80 -63.71 18.33 -12.66
C LYS A 80 -63.32 17.35 -13.76
N LYS A 81 -63.90 17.47 -14.96
CA LYS A 81 -63.54 16.61 -16.11
C LYS A 81 -62.18 17.00 -16.70
N ILE A 82 -61.89 18.30 -16.78
CA ILE A 82 -60.58 18.82 -17.23
C ILE A 82 -59.48 18.44 -16.24
N ASN A 83 -59.69 18.63 -14.93
CA ASN A 83 -58.70 18.27 -13.91
C ASN A 83 -58.39 16.77 -13.93
N ARG A 84 -59.41 15.91 -14.01
CA ARG A 84 -59.20 14.46 -14.16
C ARG A 84 -58.42 14.10 -15.41
N ALA A 85 -58.73 14.72 -16.56
CA ALA A 85 -58.00 14.48 -17.80
C ALA A 85 -56.55 15.00 -17.72
N PHE A 86 -56.32 16.10 -17.03
CA PHE A 86 -54.99 16.65 -16.78
C PHE A 86 -54.16 15.76 -15.86
N GLU A 87 -54.72 15.32 -14.74
CA GLU A 87 -54.08 14.39 -13.78
C GLU A 87 -53.68 13.08 -14.46
N GLN A 88 -54.59 12.46 -15.21
CA GLN A 88 -54.28 11.23 -15.96
C GLN A 88 -53.14 11.44 -16.97
N ARG A 89 -53.13 12.58 -17.67
CA ARG A 89 -52.07 12.89 -18.64
C ARG A 89 -50.73 13.14 -17.94
N LEU A 90 -50.74 13.80 -16.79
CA LEU A 90 -49.56 14.05 -15.99
C LEU A 90 -48.97 12.73 -15.45
N GLU A 91 -49.81 11.85 -14.92
CA GLU A 91 -49.40 10.53 -14.43
C GLU A 91 -48.78 9.69 -15.55
N MET A 92 -49.42 9.62 -16.72
CA MET A 92 -48.86 8.91 -17.88
C MET A 92 -47.49 9.48 -18.30
N GLU A 93 -47.31 10.79 -18.29
CA GLU A 93 -46.05 11.41 -18.70
C GLU A 93 -44.95 11.21 -17.65
N ILE A 94 -45.30 11.23 -16.36
CA ILE A 94 -44.39 10.89 -15.25
C ILE A 94 -43.95 9.44 -15.37
N GLU A 95 -44.88 8.50 -15.52
CA GLU A 95 -44.59 7.08 -15.61
C GLU A 95 -43.69 6.78 -16.83
N LYS A 96 -44.01 7.37 -17.98
CA LYS A 96 -43.19 7.26 -19.19
C LYS A 96 -41.77 7.76 -18.97
N LYS A 97 -41.60 8.94 -18.36
CA LYS A 97 -40.27 9.50 -18.07
C LYS A 97 -39.51 8.66 -17.03
N PHE A 98 -40.20 8.16 -16.01
CA PHE A 98 -39.61 7.30 -14.98
C PHE A 98 -39.13 5.98 -15.58
N LYS A 99 -39.93 5.35 -16.45
CA LYS A 99 -39.57 4.11 -17.14
C LYS A 99 -38.35 4.30 -18.05
N ILE A 100 -38.30 5.39 -18.81
CA ILE A 100 -37.13 5.72 -19.65
C ILE A 100 -35.88 5.95 -18.78
N PHE A 101 -36.03 6.65 -17.65
CA PHE A 101 -34.93 6.87 -16.72
C PHE A 101 -34.42 5.56 -16.12
N SER A 102 -35.31 4.68 -15.66
CA SER A 102 -34.96 3.36 -15.11
C SER A 102 -34.17 2.54 -16.12
N ILE A 103 -34.69 2.39 -17.35
CA ILE A 103 -34.02 1.65 -18.44
C ILE A 103 -32.63 2.25 -18.75
N LYS A 104 -32.50 3.58 -18.81
CA LYS A 104 -31.21 4.23 -19.03
C LYS A 104 -30.23 3.95 -17.88
N SER A 105 -30.70 4.03 -16.65
CA SER A 105 -29.87 3.78 -15.46
C SER A 105 -29.42 2.32 -15.38
N GLU A 106 -30.30 1.36 -15.65
CA GLU A 106 -30.00 -0.07 -15.68
C GLU A 106 -28.95 -0.38 -16.74
N ARG A 107 -29.10 0.17 -17.95
CA ARG A 107 -28.11 -0.01 -19.04
C ARG A 107 -26.74 0.56 -18.68
N GLN A 108 -26.71 1.68 -17.97
CA GLN A 108 -25.46 2.30 -17.53
C GLN A 108 -24.80 1.50 -16.39
N ILE A 109 -25.58 0.95 -15.47
CA ILE A 109 -25.09 0.04 -14.43
C ILE A 109 -24.53 -1.25 -15.06
N GLU A 110 -25.22 -1.81 -16.04
CA GLU A 110 -24.77 -3.01 -16.75
C GLU A 110 -23.44 -2.77 -17.47
N MET A 111 -23.31 -1.63 -18.17
CA MET A 111 -22.06 -1.23 -18.82
C MET A 111 -20.89 -1.14 -17.83
N HIS A 112 -21.05 -0.39 -16.73
CA HIS A 112 -20.00 -0.29 -15.71
C HIS A 112 -19.71 -1.63 -15.04
N SER A 113 -20.71 -2.49 -14.84
CA SER A 113 -20.50 -3.84 -14.28
C SER A 113 -19.61 -4.69 -15.19
N THR A 114 -19.78 -4.60 -16.52
CA THR A 114 -18.91 -5.32 -17.47
C THR A 114 -17.48 -4.79 -17.47
N GLU A 115 -17.28 -3.47 -17.34
CA GLU A 115 -15.95 -2.87 -17.22
C GLU A 115 -15.24 -3.29 -15.94
N ILE A 116 -15.95 -3.31 -14.81
CA ILE A 116 -15.41 -3.78 -13.52
C ILE A 116 -14.95 -5.24 -13.64
N LYS A 117 -15.78 -6.13 -14.19
CA LYS A 117 -15.41 -7.55 -14.41
C LYS A 117 -14.17 -7.69 -15.31
N LEU A 118 -14.05 -6.86 -16.34
CA LEU A 118 -12.88 -6.87 -17.21
C LEU A 118 -11.62 -6.42 -16.47
N LEU A 119 -11.73 -5.41 -15.61
CA LEU A 119 -10.62 -4.92 -14.79
C LEU A 119 -10.19 -5.96 -13.75
N GLU A 120 -11.13 -6.62 -13.08
CA GLU A 120 -10.85 -7.70 -12.12
C GLU A 120 -10.09 -8.86 -12.78
N ASN A 121 -10.50 -9.26 -14.00
CA ASN A 121 -9.78 -10.27 -14.77
C ASN A 121 -8.36 -9.81 -15.13
N LYS A 122 -8.17 -8.55 -15.54
CA LYS A 122 -6.84 -7.98 -15.82
C LYS A 122 -5.96 -7.93 -14.58
N ILE A 123 -6.51 -7.56 -13.42
CA ILE A 123 -5.80 -7.58 -12.14
C ILE A 123 -5.33 -9.00 -11.84
N THR A 124 -6.23 -9.98 -11.95
CA THR A 124 -5.90 -11.40 -11.71
C THR A 124 -4.81 -11.91 -12.65
N GLU A 125 -4.85 -11.52 -13.93
CA GLU A 125 -3.80 -11.87 -14.91
C GLU A 125 -2.46 -11.21 -14.57
N LEU A 126 -2.47 -9.94 -14.17
CA LEU A 126 -1.28 -9.21 -13.76
C LEU A 126 -0.68 -9.80 -12.48
N GLU A 127 -1.51 -10.16 -11.50
CA GLU A 127 -1.09 -10.86 -10.29
C GLU A 127 -0.45 -12.20 -10.64
N SER A 128 -1.08 -13.03 -11.48
CA SER A 128 -0.51 -14.30 -11.92
C SER A 128 0.85 -14.13 -12.63
N ARG A 129 0.96 -13.11 -13.50
CA ARG A 129 2.21 -12.78 -14.20
C ARG A 129 3.29 -12.26 -13.25
N TRP A 130 2.90 -11.48 -12.24
CA TRP A 130 3.77 -10.99 -11.17
C TRP A 130 4.30 -12.14 -10.32
N HIS A 131 3.41 -13.03 -9.84
CA HIS A 131 3.78 -14.25 -9.12
C HIS A 131 4.72 -15.12 -9.96
N LYS A 132 4.43 -15.36 -11.24
CA LYS A 132 5.32 -16.15 -12.12
C LYS A 132 6.72 -15.55 -12.29
N ARG A 133 6.85 -14.21 -12.27
CA ARG A 133 8.16 -13.53 -12.31
C ARG A 133 8.88 -13.58 -10.96
N ILE A 134 8.11 -13.68 -9.88
CA ILE A 134 8.56 -13.69 -8.48
C ILE A 134 8.84 -15.10 -7.94
N ASN A 135 8.31 -16.14 -8.55
CA ASN A 135 8.49 -17.54 -8.17
C ASN A 135 9.94 -18.08 -8.32
N SER A 136 10.93 -17.20 -8.52
CA SER A 136 12.35 -17.51 -8.33
C SER A 136 13.09 -16.26 -7.77
N THR A 137 12.62 -15.75 -6.63
CA THR A 137 13.08 -14.49 -6.04
C THR A 137 14.08 -14.74 -4.94
N GLY A 138 15.27 -14.17 -5.05
CA GLY A 138 15.98 -13.64 -3.89
C GLY A 138 15.76 -12.12 -3.78
N CYS A 139 16.45 -11.49 -2.83
CA CYS A 139 16.35 -10.05 -2.61
C CYS A 139 16.76 -9.23 -3.86
N GLU A 140 17.57 -9.77 -4.78
CA GLU A 140 17.94 -9.13 -6.04
C GLU A 140 16.73 -8.80 -6.92
N LYS A 141 15.75 -9.72 -6.96
CA LYS A 141 14.51 -9.50 -7.71
C LYS A 141 13.53 -8.63 -6.94
N VAL A 142 13.49 -8.74 -5.61
CA VAL A 142 12.68 -7.83 -4.76
C VAL A 142 13.13 -6.38 -5.01
N SER A 143 14.43 -6.13 -5.04
CA SER A 143 15.00 -4.81 -5.32
C SER A 143 14.63 -4.30 -6.71
N LYS A 144 14.58 -5.19 -7.72
CA LYS A 144 14.29 -4.81 -9.11
C LYS A 144 12.80 -4.63 -9.42
N TYR A 145 11.93 -5.45 -8.83
CA TYR A 145 10.52 -5.55 -9.22
C TYR A 145 9.53 -5.29 -8.06
N GLY A 146 9.92 -5.56 -6.81
CA GLY A 146 9.09 -5.34 -5.63
C GLY A 146 9.15 -3.91 -5.08
N ALA A 147 10.24 -3.18 -5.36
CA ALA A 147 10.45 -1.81 -4.93
C ALA A 147 9.53 -0.76 -5.59
N ILE A 148 8.76 -1.13 -6.62
CA ILE A 148 7.84 -0.21 -7.31
C ILE A 148 6.73 0.30 -6.36
N SER A 149 6.50 -0.38 -5.23
CA SER A 149 5.55 0.05 -4.18
C SER A 149 6.20 0.42 -2.82
N TRP A 150 7.50 0.17 -2.63
CA TRP A 150 8.18 0.32 -1.34
C TRP A 150 9.10 1.54 -1.34
N LYS A 151 8.79 2.55 -0.51
CA LYS A 151 9.64 3.75 -0.32
C LYS A 151 10.75 3.56 0.73
N GLY A 152 10.88 2.37 1.32
CA GLY A 152 11.84 2.10 2.39
C GLY A 152 13.22 1.65 1.90
N THR A 153 14.23 1.76 2.77
CA THR A 153 15.61 1.32 2.52
C THR A 153 15.78 -0.21 2.52
N GLY A 154 14.84 -0.92 3.14
CA GLY A 154 14.76 -2.37 3.21
C GLY A 154 13.45 -2.83 3.87
N GLY A 155 13.28 -4.14 4.03
CA GLY A 155 12.10 -4.72 4.69
C GLY A 155 12.14 -6.25 4.74
N ILE A 156 11.16 -6.83 5.45
CA ILE A 156 11.00 -8.28 5.52
C ILE A 156 10.21 -8.77 4.30
N PHE A 157 10.71 -9.78 3.61
CA PHE A 157 10.10 -10.39 2.43
C PHE A 157 10.20 -11.90 2.47
N ASN A 158 9.24 -12.56 1.84
CA ASN A 158 9.31 -13.98 1.53
C ASN A 158 9.99 -14.17 0.17
N ILE A 159 11.12 -14.88 0.17
CA ILE A 159 11.91 -15.24 -1.01
C ILE A 159 11.71 -16.72 -1.36
N TYR A 160 11.88 -17.07 -2.64
CA TYR A 160 11.64 -18.41 -3.19
C TYR A 160 12.87 -18.86 -3.99
N PRO A 161 13.90 -19.43 -3.35
CA PRO A 161 15.20 -19.68 -3.98
C PRO A 161 15.17 -20.86 -4.96
N ASP A 162 14.62 -21.99 -4.51
CA ASP A 162 14.63 -23.27 -5.22
C ASP A 162 13.20 -23.75 -5.60
N ASN A 163 12.21 -23.53 -4.72
CA ASN A 163 10.84 -24.01 -4.89
C ASN A 163 9.82 -22.85 -4.76
N PRO A 164 8.96 -22.60 -5.76
CA PRO A 164 7.89 -21.61 -5.69
C PRO A 164 6.86 -21.81 -4.57
N GLN A 165 6.81 -22.99 -3.95
CA GLN A 165 5.86 -23.32 -2.88
C GLN A 165 6.48 -23.21 -1.47
N GLU A 166 7.80 -23.06 -1.37
CA GLU A 166 8.50 -22.96 -0.09
C GLU A 166 9.20 -21.61 0.00
N SER A 167 8.57 -20.70 0.75
CA SER A 167 9.15 -19.38 1.02
C SER A 167 10.10 -19.42 2.21
N ILE A 168 11.16 -18.62 2.12
CA ILE A 168 12.01 -18.28 3.25
C ILE A 168 11.81 -16.80 3.55
N GLU A 169 11.42 -16.47 4.78
CA GLU A 169 11.33 -15.09 5.22
C GLU A 169 12.75 -14.54 5.47
N VAL A 170 13.08 -13.39 4.88
CA VAL A 170 14.39 -12.73 5.03
C VAL A 170 14.23 -11.23 5.12
N TYR A 171 15.22 -10.53 5.65
CA TYR A 171 15.31 -9.08 5.50
C TYR A 171 16.08 -8.74 4.23
N CYS A 172 15.46 -8.00 3.32
CA CYS A 172 16.09 -7.48 2.12
C CYS A 172 16.51 -6.02 2.32
N ASP A 173 17.80 -5.73 2.13
CA ASP A 173 18.28 -4.37 1.91
C ASP A 173 18.22 -4.05 0.41
N LEU A 174 17.43 -3.02 0.09
CA LEU A 174 17.05 -2.65 -1.26
C LEU A 174 17.81 -1.41 -1.78
N THR A 175 18.70 -0.83 -0.96
CA THR A 175 19.31 0.47 -1.29
C THR A 175 20.83 0.49 -1.18
N SER A 176 21.43 -0.26 -0.24
CA SER A 176 22.89 -0.24 -0.09
C SER A 176 23.57 -0.83 -1.32
N ASP A 177 24.56 -0.12 -1.88
CA ASP A 177 25.34 -0.58 -3.04
C ASP A 177 24.47 -1.06 -4.22
N GLY A 178 23.36 -0.38 -4.52
CA GLY A 178 22.43 -0.77 -5.59
C GLY A 178 21.41 -1.85 -5.19
N GLY A 179 21.37 -2.24 -3.91
CA GLY A 179 20.36 -3.11 -3.34
C GLY A 179 20.49 -4.59 -3.71
N GLY A 180 19.43 -5.33 -3.40
CA GLY A 180 19.34 -6.75 -3.69
C GLY A 180 20.01 -7.66 -2.67
N TRP A 181 20.28 -7.14 -1.48
CA TRP A 181 21.02 -7.85 -0.44
C TRP A 181 20.09 -8.60 0.50
N THR A 182 20.42 -9.86 0.77
CA THR A 182 19.80 -10.66 1.83
C THR A 182 20.63 -10.49 3.10
N VAL A 183 20.06 -9.87 4.13
CA VAL A 183 20.72 -9.70 5.43
C VAL A 183 20.58 -10.99 6.23
N PHE A 184 21.68 -11.48 6.80
CA PHE A 184 21.66 -12.67 7.65
C PHE A 184 22.16 -12.44 9.07
N GLN A 185 22.76 -11.29 9.35
CA GLN A 185 23.13 -10.88 10.70
C GLN A 185 22.93 -9.37 10.84
N ARG A 186 22.35 -8.93 11.96
CA ARG A 186 22.33 -7.51 12.34
C ARG A 186 22.59 -7.33 13.84
N ARG A 187 23.45 -6.36 14.17
CA ARG A 187 23.66 -5.78 15.51
C ARG A 187 23.41 -4.29 15.45
N MET A 188 22.68 -3.72 16.40
CA MET A 188 22.31 -2.30 16.41
C MET A 188 22.05 -1.71 17.79
N ASP A 189 21.67 -2.52 18.79
CA ASP A 189 21.24 -2.03 20.09
C ASP A 189 21.53 -2.98 21.27
N GLY A 190 22.01 -4.20 21.03
CA GLY A 190 22.30 -5.19 22.06
C GLY A 190 21.07 -5.83 22.69
N SER A 191 19.90 -5.72 22.06
CA SER A 191 18.64 -6.31 22.55
C SER A 191 18.63 -7.83 22.51
N VAL A 192 19.48 -8.45 21.69
CA VAL A 192 19.56 -9.91 21.54
C VAL A 192 20.90 -10.42 22.03
N ASP A 193 20.87 -11.46 22.88
CA ASP A 193 22.08 -12.20 23.27
C ASP A 193 22.56 -13.07 22.11
N PHE A 194 23.82 -12.89 21.69
CA PHE A 194 24.48 -13.68 20.65
C PHE A 194 25.38 -14.79 21.23
N TYR A 195 25.54 -14.89 22.56
CA TYR A 195 26.31 -15.97 23.18
C TYR A 195 25.50 -17.29 23.29
N ARG A 196 25.13 -17.83 22.12
CA ARG A 196 24.19 -18.94 21.94
C ARG A 196 24.89 -20.28 21.63
N GLY A 197 24.15 -21.38 21.79
CA GLY A 197 24.63 -22.72 21.47
C GLY A 197 24.50 -23.08 19.97
N TRP A 198 25.04 -24.23 19.59
CA TRP A 198 25.09 -24.71 18.20
C TRP A 198 23.72 -24.74 17.53
N ASN A 199 22.73 -25.37 18.18
CA ASN A 199 21.41 -25.55 17.61
C ASN A 199 20.68 -24.22 17.35
N GLU A 200 20.88 -23.22 18.21
CA GLU A 200 20.31 -21.88 18.02
C GLU A 200 20.95 -21.19 16.79
N TYR A 201 22.27 -21.33 16.61
CA TYR A 201 22.97 -20.81 15.43
C TYR A 201 22.60 -21.52 14.14
N VAL A 202 22.30 -22.82 14.19
CA VAL A 202 21.81 -23.57 13.03
C VAL A 202 20.42 -23.10 12.60
N ASN A 203 19.50 -22.94 13.56
CA ASN A 203 18.10 -22.61 13.31
C ASN A 203 17.84 -21.11 13.08
N GLY A 204 18.69 -20.23 13.63
CA GLY A 204 18.44 -18.79 13.64
C GLY A 204 17.75 -18.31 14.92
N PHE A 205 17.92 -17.02 15.22
CA PHE A 205 17.33 -16.36 16.38
C PHE A 205 17.21 -14.85 16.17
N GLY A 206 16.38 -14.19 16.99
CA GLY A 206 16.11 -12.75 16.91
C GLY A 206 15.01 -12.38 15.91
N GLU A 207 14.79 -11.08 15.73
CA GLU A 207 13.74 -10.53 14.87
C GLU A 207 14.38 -9.84 13.65
N LYS A 208 13.92 -10.16 12.43
CA LYS A 208 14.61 -9.78 11.18
C LYS A 208 14.62 -8.26 10.91
N ASP A 209 13.69 -7.53 11.50
CA ASP A 209 13.62 -6.06 11.51
C ASP A 209 14.43 -5.41 12.64
N LYS A 210 14.99 -6.21 13.56
CA LYS A 210 15.86 -5.78 14.67
C LYS A 210 17.22 -6.48 14.61
N GLU A 211 17.77 -6.91 15.76
CA GLU A 211 18.94 -7.79 15.83
C GLU A 211 18.54 -9.25 15.61
N PHE A 212 19.30 -9.94 14.76
CA PHE A 212 19.03 -11.34 14.46
C PHE A 212 20.24 -12.05 13.85
N TRP A 213 20.13 -13.37 13.83
CA TRP A 213 20.93 -14.30 13.05
C TRP A 213 19.99 -15.19 12.24
N LEU A 214 20.17 -15.27 10.92
CA LEU A 214 19.23 -15.96 10.02
C LEU A 214 19.21 -17.48 10.21
N GLY A 215 20.30 -18.08 10.68
CA GLY A 215 20.46 -19.53 10.79
C GLY A 215 21.45 -20.09 9.77
N LEU A 216 22.41 -20.89 10.22
CA LEU A 216 23.45 -21.48 9.37
C LEU A 216 22.86 -22.38 8.30
N GLU A 217 21.81 -23.16 8.62
CA GLU A 217 21.20 -24.04 7.62
C GLU A 217 20.56 -23.21 6.50
N THR A 218 19.81 -22.17 6.85
CA THR A 218 19.21 -21.24 5.88
C THR A 218 20.27 -20.55 5.02
N ILE A 219 21.35 -20.04 5.62
CA ILE A 219 22.44 -19.40 4.88
C ILE A 219 23.12 -20.40 3.93
N HIS A 220 23.36 -21.65 4.38
CA HIS A 220 23.90 -22.71 3.54
C HIS A 220 22.99 -22.98 2.34
N GLN A 221 21.71 -23.23 2.58
CA GLN A 221 20.75 -23.51 1.51
C GLN A 221 20.66 -22.39 0.48
N LEU A 222 20.74 -21.12 0.93
CA LEU A 222 20.71 -19.96 0.04
C LEU A 222 22.00 -19.78 -0.76
N THR A 223 23.15 -20.21 -0.23
CA THR A 223 24.47 -19.97 -0.84
C THR A 223 25.11 -21.19 -1.50
N LYS A 224 24.53 -22.40 -1.35
CA LYS A 224 25.06 -23.66 -1.91
C LYS A 224 25.16 -23.64 -3.44
N ASN A 225 24.25 -22.94 -4.12
CA ASN A 225 24.12 -22.95 -5.58
C ASN A 225 24.26 -21.54 -6.15
N GLY A 226 25.33 -21.32 -6.91
CA GLY A 226 25.58 -20.07 -7.63
C GLY A 226 26.81 -19.32 -7.12
N SER A 227 26.94 -18.08 -7.56
CA SER A 227 28.02 -17.19 -7.12
C SER A 227 27.42 -16.03 -6.35
N TYR A 228 27.82 -15.88 -5.10
CA TYR A 228 27.38 -14.82 -4.20
C TYR A 228 28.57 -13.97 -3.79
N GLU A 229 28.30 -12.71 -3.48
CA GLU A 229 29.24 -11.82 -2.80
C GLU A 229 28.75 -11.50 -1.40
N LEU A 230 29.68 -11.25 -0.48
CA LEU A 230 29.41 -10.87 0.91
C LEU A 230 29.70 -9.38 1.08
N ARG A 231 28.87 -8.70 1.87
CA ARG A 231 29.13 -7.36 2.37
C ARG A 231 28.90 -7.30 3.88
N VAL A 232 29.83 -6.64 4.56
CA VAL A 232 29.78 -6.32 5.98
C VAL A 232 29.73 -4.80 6.09
N ASP A 233 28.63 -4.24 6.56
CA ASP A 233 28.54 -2.82 6.90
C ASP A 233 28.76 -2.66 8.41
N ILE A 234 29.61 -1.69 8.78
CA ILE A 234 30.05 -1.47 10.16
C ILE A 234 29.85 0.02 10.49
N GLY A 235 29.30 0.31 11.66
CA GLY A 235 29.10 1.67 12.15
C GLY A 235 29.64 1.87 13.56
N ASP A 236 30.32 2.99 13.76
CA ASP A 236 30.85 3.39 15.06
C ASP A 236 29.80 4.17 15.88
N TRP A 237 30.18 4.62 17.07
CA TRP A 237 29.31 5.36 17.98
C TRP A 237 29.13 6.83 17.59
N GLU A 238 30.09 7.38 16.84
CA GLU A 238 30.17 8.75 16.33
C GLU A 238 29.39 8.96 15.02
N GLY A 239 28.96 7.87 14.36
CA GLY A 239 28.15 7.88 13.14
C GLY A 239 28.92 7.61 11.85
N GLU A 240 30.23 7.36 11.90
CA GLU A 240 31.01 6.92 10.74
C GLU A 240 30.56 5.51 10.32
N ARG A 241 30.52 5.28 9.01
CA ARG A 241 30.14 4.00 8.40
C ARG A 241 31.23 3.54 7.46
N ARG A 242 31.67 2.30 7.62
CA ARG A 242 32.61 1.63 6.72
C ARG A 242 32.06 0.29 6.28
N TYR A 243 32.67 -0.28 5.24
CA TYR A 243 32.27 -1.59 4.76
C TYR A 243 33.45 -2.45 4.34
N ALA A 244 33.25 -3.76 4.37
CA ALA A 244 34.11 -4.77 3.77
C ALA A 244 33.27 -5.63 2.83
N GLN A 245 33.75 -5.87 1.62
CA GLN A 245 33.06 -6.64 0.58
C GLN A 245 33.98 -7.73 0.05
N TYR A 246 33.44 -8.93 -0.12
CA TYR A 246 34.18 -10.11 -0.57
C TYR A 246 33.57 -10.64 -1.85
N GLY A 247 34.40 -10.80 -2.88
CA GLY A 247 33.96 -11.15 -4.23
C GLY A 247 33.41 -12.58 -4.38
N SER A 248 33.56 -13.43 -3.37
CA SER A 248 32.84 -14.70 -3.28
C SER A 248 32.38 -14.94 -1.84
N PHE A 249 31.28 -15.67 -1.69
CA PHE A 249 30.71 -16.06 -0.41
C PHE A 249 29.96 -17.38 -0.53
N SER A 250 30.26 -18.30 0.37
CA SER A 250 29.41 -19.46 0.65
C SER A 250 29.76 -20.01 2.03
N ILE A 251 28.85 -20.81 2.57
CA ILE A 251 29.15 -21.68 3.71
C ILE A 251 28.85 -23.13 3.34
N ALA A 252 29.67 -24.06 3.84
CA ALA A 252 29.47 -25.48 3.65
C ALA A 252 28.24 -26.00 4.40
N GLY A 253 27.89 -27.27 4.19
CA GLY A 253 26.81 -27.91 4.93
C GLY A 253 27.23 -28.32 6.34
N SER A 254 26.30 -28.92 7.08
CA SER A 254 26.52 -29.44 8.43
C SER A 254 27.61 -30.52 8.51
N ASN A 255 27.87 -31.24 7.41
CA ASN A 255 28.93 -32.24 7.27
C ASN A 255 30.35 -31.66 7.32
N ASP A 256 30.50 -30.37 7.02
CA ASP A 256 31.75 -29.62 7.15
C ASP A 256 31.57 -28.42 8.08
N ASN A 257 30.72 -28.59 9.10
CA ASN A 257 30.52 -27.63 10.19
C ASN A 257 30.33 -26.17 9.71
N TYR A 258 29.61 -26.00 8.59
CA TYR A 258 29.33 -24.70 8.00
C TYR A 258 30.57 -23.85 7.69
N ARG A 259 31.66 -24.47 7.22
CA ARG A 259 32.91 -23.81 6.84
C ARG A 259 32.67 -22.59 5.94
N LEU A 260 33.27 -21.46 6.30
CA LEU A 260 33.19 -20.22 5.51
C LEU A 260 34.15 -20.25 4.32
N THR A 261 33.66 -19.80 3.16
CA THR A 261 34.49 -19.41 2.03
C THR A 261 34.22 -17.96 1.68
N VAL A 262 35.25 -17.12 1.69
CA VAL A 262 35.21 -15.74 1.19
C VAL A 262 36.29 -15.50 0.14
N GLY A 263 35.98 -14.63 -0.83
CA GLY A 263 36.86 -14.30 -1.95
C GLY A 263 37.71 -13.06 -1.72
N GLU A 264 38.12 -12.42 -2.81
CA GLU A 264 38.92 -11.20 -2.77
C GLU A 264 38.20 -10.07 -2.03
N TYR A 265 38.92 -9.44 -1.11
CA TYR A 265 38.46 -8.30 -0.32
C TYR A 265 38.51 -6.98 -1.11
N SER A 266 37.53 -6.12 -0.85
CA SER A 266 37.52 -4.70 -1.16
C SER A 266 36.75 -3.92 -0.10
N GLY A 267 36.91 -2.61 -0.04
CA GLY A 267 36.17 -1.74 0.88
C GLY A 267 37.05 -0.87 1.77
N THR A 268 36.42 -0.20 2.73
CA THR A 268 37.04 0.84 3.57
C THR A 268 37.29 0.41 5.01
N ALA A 269 36.73 -0.72 5.47
CA ALA A 269 36.85 -1.19 6.85
C ALA A 269 38.14 -1.98 7.15
N GLY A 270 38.94 -2.30 6.12
CA GLY A 270 40.08 -3.22 6.21
C GLY A 270 39.64 -4.69 6.31
N ASP A 271 40.51 -5.62 5.91
CA ASP A 271 40.16 -7.04 5.77
C ASP A 271 40.33 -7.85 7.06
N SER A 272 39.27 -7.96 7.85
CA SER A 272 39.29 -8.73 9.11
C SER A 272 38.67 -10.13 9.02
N MET A 273 38.36 -10.64 7.81
CA MET A 273 37.82 -12.00 7.63
C MET A 273 38.83 -12.93 6.96
N THR A 274 39.47 -12.50 5.86
CA THR A 274 40.34 -13.39 5.09
C THR A 274 41.44 -14.04 5.93
N PRO A 275 42.17 -13.31 6.81
CA PRO A 275 43.33 -13.87 7.48
C PRO A 275 43.02 -14.91 8.58
N ARG A 276 41.82 -14.87 9.17
CA ARG A 276 41.49 -15.66 10.38
C ARG A 276 40.16 -16.40 10.31
N SER A 277 39.30 -16.12 9.34
CA SER A 277 37.97 -16.73 9.23
C SER A 277 37.76 -17.48 7.91
N ASN A 278 38.44 -17.09 6.84
CA ASN A 278 38.32 -17.81 5.56
C ASN A 278 38.81 -19.26 5.71
N GLY A 279 38.02 -20.20 5.20
CA GLY A 279 38.29 -21.62 5.31
C GLY A 279 38.11 -22.21 6.70
N GLN A 280 37.64 -21.46 7.70
CA GLN A 280 37.42 -21.99 9.05
C GLN A 280 36.01 -22.54 9.22
N GLN A 281 35.87 -23.56 10.06
CA GLN A 281 34.58 -24.10 10.48
C GLN A 281 33.93 -23.17 11.52
N PHE A 282 32.61 -23.25 11.66
CA PHE A 282 31.90 -22.44 12.65
C PHE A 282 32.04 -23.06 14.04
N SER A 283 32.22 -22.24 15.08
CA SER A 283 32.29 -22.70 16.48
C SER A 283 31.35 -21.91 17.37
N THR A 284 30.73 -22.61 18.32
CA THR A 284 29.86 -22.06 19.39
C THR A 284 30.39 -22.51 20.74
N LYS A 285 29.87 -21.95 21.84
CA LYS A 285 30.32 -22.28 23.22
C LYS A 285 30.22 -23.76 23.62
N ASP A 286 29.42 -24.54 22.88
CA ASP A 286 29.13 -25.95 23.09
C ASP A 286 29.63 -26.84 21.94
N ARG A 287 30.30 -26.27 20.93
CA ARG A 287 30.90 -27.00 19.81
C ARG A 287 32.15 -26.31 19.30
N ASP A 288 33.29 -26.90 19.65
CA ASP A 288 34.60 -26.44 19.23
C ASP A 288 35.00 -27.04 17.88
N ASN A 289 35.07 -26.19 16.86
CA ASN A 289 35.63 -26.51 15.54
C ASN A 289 36.67 -25.46 15.12
N ASP A 290 37.24 -24.72 16.08
CA ASP A 290 38.17 -23.65 15.76
C ASP A 290 39.59 -24.18 15.48
N GLY A 291 40.45 -23.33 14.94
CA GLY A 291 41.82 -23.71 14.57
C GLY A 291 42.77 -23.85 15.76
N TRP A 292 42.34 -23.54 16.98
CA TRP A 292 43.21 -23.44 18.15
C TRP A 292 43.10 -24.66 19.06
N ALA A 293 43.96 -25.66 18.84
CA ALA A 293 43.93 -26.93 19.58
C ALA A 293 44.14 -26.85 21.11
N ALA A 294 44.56 -25.70 21.65
CA ALA A 294 44.86 -25.55 23.08
C ALA A 294 43.81 -24.77 23.88
N GLY A 295 42.74 -24.31 23.23
CA GLY A 295 41.67 -23.56 23.88
C GLY A 295 40.38 -23.63 23.09
N HIS A 296 39.43 -22.76 23.40
CA HIS A 296 38.15 -22.75 22.73
C HIS A 296 37.71 -21.30 22.52
N CYS A 297 37.98 -20.80 21.31
CA CYS A 297 37.81 -19.39 20.95
C CYS A 297 36.40 -18.88 21.21
N ALA A 298 35.36 -19.70 21.01
CA ALA A 298 33.98 -19.29 21.28
C ALA A 298 33.73 -19.04 22.78
N ILE A 299 34.36 -19.81 23.67
CA ILE A 299 34.29 -19.60 25.13
C ILE A 299 35.14 -18.38 25.51
N ASP A 300 36.39 -18.35 25.05
CA ASP A 300 37.35 -17.32 25.44
C ASP A 300 36.94 -15.92 24.97
N TRP A 301 36.32 -15.82 23.78
CA TRP A 301 35.92 -14.58 23.13
C TRP A 301 34.40 -14.33 23.13
N SER A 302 33.64 -15.13 23.89
CA SER A 302 32.22 -14.91 24.20
C SER A 302 31.34 -14.56 22.99
N GLY A 303 31.42 -15.40 21.96
CA GLY A 303 30.65 -15.29 20.72
C GLY A 303 30.68 -16.60 19.95
N ALA A 304 30.03 -16.63 18.79
CA ALA A 304 30.15 -17.73 17.84
C ALA A 304 30.54 -17.21 16.46
N TRP A 305 31.52 -17.85 15.84
CA TRP A 305 32.14 -17.36 14.63
C TRP A 305 32.90 -18.46 13.90
N TRP A 306 33.36 -18.13 12.69
CA TRP A 306 34.39 -18.88 11.98
C TRP A 306 35.77 -18.49 12.56
N TYR A 307 36.12 -19.12 13.67
CA TYR A 307 37.36 -18.84 14.41
C TYR A 307 38.54 -19.64 13.84
N GLY A 308 39.64 -18.95 13.57
CA GLY A 308 40.94 -19.54 13.26
C GLY A 308 41.76 -19.69 14.54
N ILE A 309 42.66 -18.73 14.83
CA ILE A 309 43.44 -18.70 16.09
C ILE A 309 43.63 -17.24 16.55
N CYS A 310 42.66 -16.59 17.21
CA CYS A 310 41.24 -16.93 17.21
C CYS A 310 40.50 -16.10 16.15
N HIS A 311 40.54 -14.77 16.21
CA HIS A 311 39.84 -13.94 15.24
C HIS A 311 40.51 -12.60 14.99
N TYR A 312 40.21 -12.03 13.82
CA TYR A 312 40.30 -10.58 13.57
C TYR A 312 38.92 -9.92 13.49
N SER A 313 37.85 -10.70 13.45
CA SER A 313 36.46 -10.22 13.48
C SER A 313 35.63 -11.06 14.45
N ASN A 314 34.80 -10.42 15.26
CA ASN A 314 33.89 -11.08 16.18
C ASN A 314 32.57 -10.31 16.25
N LEU A 315 31.85 -10.24 15.13
CA LEU A 315 30.64 -9.42 15.02
C LEU A 315 29.47 -9.98 15.86
N ASN A 316 29.59 -11.23 16.31
CA ASN A 316 28.66 -11.91 17.20
C ASN A 316 29.10 -11.85 18.68
N GLY A 317 30.13 -11.05 19.01
CA GLY A 317 30.57 -10.86 20.38
C GLY A 317 29.60 -10.03 21.23
N ILE A 318 30.03 -9.75 22.46
CA ILE A 318 29.29 -8.95 23.44
C ILE A 318 29.04 -7.54 22.90
N TYR A 319 27.80 -7.08 22.99
CA TYR A 319 27.43 -5.73 22.60
C TYR A 319 27.75 -4.75 23.73
N LEU A 320 28.78 -3.91 23.55
CA LEU A 320 29.22 -2.96 24.57
C LEU A 320 28.79 -1.53 24.22
N VAL A 321 27.86 -0.98 25.01
CA VAL A 321 27.31 0.36 24.81
C VAL A 321 28.41 1.43 24.95
N GLY A 322 28.50 2.32 23.98
CA GLY A 322 29.47 3.42 23.96
C GLY A 322 30.89 3.02 23.57
N GLY A 323 31.16 1.74 23.27
CA GLY A 323 32.42 1.27 22.67
C GLY A 323 33.66 1.29 23.58
N THR A 324 33.64 2.04 24.68
CA THR A 324 34.76 2.18 25.63
C THR A 324 34.90 0.96 26.57
N GLY A 325 36.14 0.64 26.97
CA GLY A 325 36.41 -0.55 27.80
C GLY A 325 36.35 -1.86 27.03
N ALA A 326 36.50 -1.79 25.70
CA ALA A 326 36.33 -2.94 24.87
C ALA A 326 37.43 -4.00 25.07
N THR A 327 37.00 -5.26 25.02
CA THR A 327 37.86 -6.43 24.97
C THR A 327 37.65 -7.12 23.62
N PRO A 328 38.53 -8.05 23.21
CA PRO A 328 38.29 -8.80 21.99
C PRO A 328 37.04 -9.69 22.02
N LYS A 329 36.37 -9.80 23.17
CA LYS A 329 35.07 -10.47 23.31
C LYS A 329 33.89 -9.72 22.68
N ASN A 330 34.08 -8.46 22.30
CA ASN A 330 32.99 -7.59 21.88
C ASN A 330 32.72 -7.66 20.37
N VAL A 331 31.73 -6.89 19.91
CA VAL A 331 31.46 -6.65 18.48
C VAL A 331 32.67 -5.97 17.82
N ALA A 332 33.62 -6.77 17.35
CA ALA A 332 34.95 -6.29 16.98
C ALA A 332 35.28 -6.51 15.50
N TRP A 333 36.03 -5.56 14.94
CA TRP A 333 36.63 -5.62 13.60
C TRP A 333 38.06 -5.05 13.67
N TYR A 334 39.06 -5.91 13.60
CA TYR A 334 40.46 -5.60 13.95
C TYR A 334 41.03 -4.37 13.23
N HIS A 335 40.88 -4.31 11.91
CA HIS A 335 41.54 -3.30 11.08
C HIS A 335 40.98 -1.89 11.24
N TRP A 336 39.74 -1.74 11.69
CA TRP A 336 39.15 -0.43 11.98
C TRP A 336 39.06 -0.16 13.49
N GLY A 337 38.77 -1.18 14.29
CA GLY A 337 38.59 -1.10 15.74
C GLY A 337 39.89 -1.12 16.55
N ASN A 338 40.99 -0.64 15.97
CA ASN A 338 42.30 -0.48 16.60
C ASN A 338 42.75 -1.71 17.43
N ASN A 339 42.86 -2.87 16.77
CA ASN A 339 43.29 -4.13 17.40
C ASN A 339 42.37 -4.61 18.55
N HIS A 340 41.06 -4.58 18.33
CA HIS A 340 40.02 -5.03 19.27
C HIS A 340 39.74 -4.14 20.49
N VAL A 341 40.25 -2.91 20.51
CA VAL A 341 39.99 -1.95 21.60
C VAL A 341 38.73 -1.12 21.39
N TYR A 342 37.92 -1.47 20.38
CA TYR A 342 36.66 -0.80 20.07
C TYR A 342 35.53 -1.81 19.81
N SER A 343 34.36 -1.57 20.40
CA SER A 343 33.13 -2.30 20.09
C SER A 343 32.23 -1.44 19.20
N PHE A 344 31.88 -1.96 18.02
CA PHE A 344 31.05 -1.23 17.07
C PHE A 344 29.58 -1.16 17.50
N LYS A 345 28.93 -0.04 17.17
CA LYS A 345 27.53 0.22 17.47
C LYS A 345 26.60 -0.54 16.52
N PHE A 346 26.99 -0.64 15.26
CA PHE A 346 26.18 -1.27 14.22
C PHE A 346 27.01 -2.23 13.40
N THR A 347 26.45 -3.41 13.12
CA THR A 347 26.99 -4.32 12.12
C THR A 347 25.86 -4.97 11.34
N GLU A 348 26.04 -5.11 10.04
CA GLU A 348 25.13 -5.89 9.21
C GLU A 348 25.94 -6.75 8.25
N ILE A 349 25.62 -8.05 8.21
CA ILE A 349 26.23 -8.98 7.26
C ILE A 349 25.17 -9.44 6.28
N LYS A 350 25.48 -9.30 5.00
CA LYS A 350 24.54 -9.58 3.91
C LYS A 350 25.23 -10.13 2.69
N PHE A 351 24.50 -10.91 1.91
CA PHE A 351 24.99 -11.46 0.66
C PHE A 351 24.00 -11.19 -0.47
N ARG A 352 24.50 -11.18 -1.70
CA ARG A 352 23.66 -11.17 -2.89
C ARG A 352 24.28 -11.98 -4.00
N LYS A 353 23.45 -12.43 -4.93
CA LYS A 353 23.92 -13.16 -6.11
C LYS A 353 24.69 -12.21 -7.02
N LYS A 354 25.88 -12.61 -7.46
CA LYS A 354 26.66 -11.84 -8.44
C LYS A 354 25.89 -11.77 -9.76
N GLN A 355 25.75 -10.57 -10.30
CA GLN A 355 25.23 -10.37 -11.64
C GLN A 355 26.33 -10.74 -12.65
N LYS A 356 25.99 -11.53 -13.66
CA LYS A 356 26.90 -11.95 -14.73
C LYS A 356 27.13 -10.82 -15.72
#